data_AF-A0A327J0M9-F1
#
_entry.id   AF-A0A327J0M9-F1
#
_cell.length_a   1.000
_cell.length_b   1.000
_cell.length_c   1.000
_cell.angle_alpha   90.00
_cell.angle_beta   90.00
_cell.angle_gamma   90.00
#
_symmetry.space_group_name_H-M   'P 1'
#
loop_
_entity.id
_entity.type
_entity.pdbx_description
1 polymer ?
#
loop_
_entity_poly.entity_id
_entity_poly.type
_entity_poly.pdbx_seq_one_letter_code
_entity_poly.pdbx_strand_id
1 'polypeptide(L)'
;MQIDELIEYMESLGLEIHTTTKARGHLGFFLDGRIDISKSTPQERIIPTLLHEFAHYIHSKIEGNIPKTGGSINIIFNTDEDFTDELIAVTNFVDYHSKCEKLIRHRDMVKDSIKKLDLQIKQDYPKFQRSKKFKEFDRAIRGTKLKYLLKYDRVRIMPWFLFGKEEVLSINTIEQDFPNLKTAFVNYIRLKSLTRKQRRISNRIAKLHRYYNRPTELFARLVEGLYLDKTLTRQLAPKATTRFFELLEQGYYKELKNIFDLFVTKC
;
A
#
# COMPACT_ATOMS: atom_id res chain seq x y z
N MET A 1 0.40 -19.29 -27.07
CA MET A 1 -0.96 -18.72 -27.13
C MET A 1 -0.84 -17.22 -26.97
N GLN A 2 -1.43 -16.45 -27.88
CA GLN A 2 -1.24 -14.98 -27.97
C GLN A 2 -2.19 -14.25 -27.01
N ILE A 3 -1.84 -13.02 -26.61
CA ILE A 3 -2.66 -12.16 -25.72
C ILE A 3 -4.08 -12.01 -26.27
N ASP A 4 -4.23 -11.96 -27.60
CA ASP A 4 -5.50 -11.77 -28.28
C ASP A 4 -6.48 -12.93 -28.01
N GLU A 5 -6.01 -14.18 -27.95
CA GLU A 5 -6.86 -15.34 -27.65
C GLU A 5 -7.45 -15.27 -26.23
N LEU A 6 -6.68 -14.75 -25.26
CA LEU A 6 -7.17 -14.53 -23.89
C LEU A 6 -8.22 -13.43 -23.84
N ILE A 7 -7.97 -12.34 -24.57
CA ILE A 7 -8.90 -11.20 -24.65
C ILE A 7 -10.21 -11.64 -25.31
N GLU A 8 -10.15 -12.29 -26.47
CA GLU A 8 -11.32 -12.82 -27.18
C GLU A 8 -12.13 -13.76 -26.29
N TYR A 9 -11.46 -14.65 -25.54
CA TYR A 9 -12.12 -15.51 -24.58
C TYR A 9 -12.85 -14.70 -23.50
N MET A 10 -12.18 -13.74 -22.85
CA MET A 10 -12.81 -12.91 -21.82
C MET A 10 -13.97 -12.07 -22.37
N GLU A 11 -13.83 -11.50 -23.57
CA GLU A 11 -14.89 -10.75 -24.26
C GLU A 11 -16.09 -11.64 -24.59
N SER A 12 -15.87 -12.91 -24.97
CA SER A 12 -16.95 -13.87 -25.20
C SER A 12 -17.81 -14.14 -23.95
N LEU A 13 -17.27 -13.88 -22.76
CA LEU A 13 -17.98 -13.96 -21.48
C LEU A 13 -18.74 -12.67 -21.13
N GLY A 14 -18.71 -11.67 -22.02
CA GLY A 14 -19.36 -10.38 -21.84
C GLY A 14 -18.53 -9.34 -21.09
N LEU A 15 -17.21 -9.52 -20.98
CA LEU A 15 -16.30 -8.51 -20.42
C LEU A 15 -15.90 -7.48 -21.48
N GLU A 16 -15.80 -6.22 -21.09
CA GLU A 16 -15.17 -5.17 -21.91
C GLU A 16 -13.68 -5.09 -21.54
N ILE A 17 -12.78 -5.30 -22.51
CA ILE A 17 -11.33 -5.33 -22.26
C ILE A 17 -10.64 -4.16 -22.96
N HIS A 18 -9.92 -3.32 -22.20
CA HIS A 18 -9.13 -2.22 -22.78
C HIS A 18 -7.67 -2.27 -22.38
N THR A 19 -6.76 -2.39 -23.35
CA THR A 19 -5.32 -2.55 -23.11
C THR A 19 -4.50 -1.27 -23.23
N THR A 20 -5.14 -0.12 -23.47
CA THR A 20 -4.45 1.15 -23.78
C THR A 20 -4.85 2.31 -22.85
N THR A 21 -5.37 2.01 -21.66
CA THR A 21 -5.94 3.04 -20.77
C THR A 21 -4.89 3.71 -19.89
N LYS A 22 -5.22 4.91 -19.37
CA LYS A 22 -4.44 5.56 -18.30
C LYS A 22 -4.90 5.02 -16.95
N ALA A 23 -4.42 3.85 -16.56
CA ALA A 23 -4.80 3.22 -15.29
C ALA A 23 -4.10 3.86 -14.06
N ARG A 24 -4.17 5.19 -13.89
CA ARG A 24 -3.86 6.03 -12.70
C ARG A 24 -2.92 5.46 -11.59
N GLY A 25 -1.84 4.77 -11.94
CA GLY A 25 -0.85 4.19 -11.00
C GLY A 25 -0.97 2.70 -10.68
N HIS A 26 -1.88 1.96 -11.33
CA HIS A 26 -2.00 0.50 -11.30
C HIS A 26 -1.66 -0.10 -12.68
N LEU A 27 -1.30 -1.39 -12.74
CA LEU A 27 -1.08 -2.10 -14.01
C LEU A 27 -2.39 -2.46 -14.70
N GLY A 28 -3.44 -2.73 -13.92
CA GLY A 28 -4.80 -2.93 -14.40
C GLY A 28 -5.83 -2.71 -13.29
N PHE A 29 -7.11 -2.81 -13.65
CA PHE A 29 -8.22 -2.93 -12.70
C PHE A 29 -9.44 -3.58 -13.35
N PHE A 30 -10.21 -4.31 -12.55
CA PHE A 30 -11.57 -4.75 -12.84
C PHE A 30 -12.61 -3.87 -12.15
N LEU A 31 -13.64 -3.44 -12.89
CA LEU A 31 -14.81 -2.75 -12.35
C LEU A 31 -16.04 -3.03 -13.22
N ASP A 32 -17.14 -3.46 -12.62
CA ASP A 32 -18.48 -3.55 -13.25
C ASP A 32 -18.50 -4.20 -14.65
N GLY A 33 -17.82 -5.34 -14.81
CA GLY A 33 -17.79 -6.07 -16.08
C GLY A 33 -16.74 -5.59 -17.08
N ARG A 34 -15.85 -4.68 -16.67
CA ARG A 34 -14.78 -4.13 -17.50
C ARG A 34 -13.42 -4.39 -16.88
N ILE A 35 -12.44 -4.78 -17.71
CA ILE A 35 -11.03 -4.91 -17.35
C ILE A 35 -10.21 -3.90 -18.16
N ASP A 36 -9.49 -3.05 -17.45
CA ASP A 36 -8.58 -2.09 -18.04
C ASP A 36 -7.13 -2.47 -17.71
N ILE A 37 -6.24 -2.49 -18.71
CA ILE A 37 -4.79 -2.63 -18.55
C ILE A 37 -4.12 -1.32 -18.96
N SER A 38 -3.17 -0.88 -18.14
CA SER A 38 -2.39 0.33 -18.40
C SER A 38 -1.60 0.21 -19.70
N LYS A 39 -1.61 1.27 -20.51
CA LYS A 39 -0.73 1.38 -21.70
C LYS A 39 0.77 1.25 -21.35
N SER A 40 1.14 1.55 -20.10
CA SER A 40 2.53 1.47 -19.64
C SER A 40 2.92 0.09 -19.08
N THR A 41 2.03 -0.89 -19.11
CA THR A 41 2.30 -2.24 -18.60
C THR A 41 3.32 -2.93 -19.52
N PRO A 42 4.43 -3.47 -18.98
CA PRO A 42 5.38 -4.25 -19.76
C PRO A 42 4.71 -5.47 -20.41
N GLN A 43 5.16 -5.87 -21.60
CA GLN A 43 4.53 -6.93 -22.39
C GLN A 43 4.41 -8.25 -21.60
N GLU A 44 5.46 -8.61 -20.88
CA GLU A 44 5.55 -9.79 -20.03
C GLU A 44 4.60 -9.75 -18.81
N ARG A 45 4.03 -8.59 -18.51
CA ARG A 45 3.08 -8.38 -17.41
C ARG A 45 1.62 -8.30 -17.86
N ILE A 46 1.34 -8.27 -19.17
CA ILE A 46 -0.03 -8.16 -19.68
C ILE A 46 -0.87 -9.37 -19.29
N ILE A 47 -0.43 -10.60 -19.62
CA ILE A 47 -1.18 -11.82 -19.28
C ILE A 47 -1.34 -11.96 -17.75
N PRO A 48 -0.28 -11.86 -16.92
CA PRO A 48 -0.43 -11.90 -15.46
C PRO A 48 -1.46 -10.89 -14.94
N THR A 49 -1.46 -9.67 -15.48
CA THR A 49 -2.41 -8.63 -15.04
C THR A 49 -3.83 -8.95 -15.50
N LEU A 50 -4.04 -9.43 -16.72
CA LEU A 50 -5.36 -9.87 -17.20
C LEU A 50 -5.91 -11.01 -16.32
N LEU A 51 -5.07 -12.00 -15.98
CA LEU A 51 -5.45 -13.11 -15.11
C LEU A 51 -5.80 -12.64 -13.69
N HIS A 52 -5.04 -11.68 -13.16
CA HIS A 52 -5.32 -11.04 -11.88
C HIS A 52 -6.69 -10.36 -11.88
N GLU A 53 -6.97 -9.51 -12.86
CA GLU A 53 -8.24 -8.80 -12.97
C GLU A 53 -9.42 -9.74 -13.25
N PHE A 54 -9.19 -10.80 -14.03
CA PHE A 54 -10.18 -11.83 -14.27
C PHE A 54 -10.50 -12.65 -13.00
N ALA A 55 -9.52 -12.88 -12.13
CA ALA A 55 -9.77 -13.51 -10.83
C ALA A 55 -10.69 -12.62 -9.95
N HIS A 56 -10.54 -11.29 -9.98
CA HIS A 56 -11.48 -10.37 -9.32
C HIS A 56 -12.88 -10.49 -9.93
N TYR A 57 -13.01 -10.60 -11.25
CA TYR A 57 -14.28 -10.87 -11.91
C TYR A 57 -14.92 -12.17 -11.42
N ILE A 58 -14.18 -13.27 -11.41
CA ILE A 58 -14.68 -14.58 -10.94
C ILE A 58 -15.11 -14.51 -9.48
N HIS A 59 -14.33 -13.88 -8.61
CA HIS A 59 -14.73 -13.71 -7.21
C HIS A 59 -16.03 -12.89 -7.10
N SER A 60 -16.21 -11.82 -7.88
CA SER A 60 -17.46 -11.05 -7.91
C SER A 60 -18.70 -11.85 -8.33
N LYS A 61 -18.50 -12.97 -9.03
CA LYS A 61 -19.56 -13.91 -9.41
C LYS A 61 -19.85 -14.97 -8.34
N ILE A 62 -18.97 -15.13 -7.36
CA ILE A 62 -19.10 -16.07 -6.25
C ILE A 62 -19.65 -15.36 -5.01
N GLU A 63 -19.15 -14.16 -4.72
CA GLU A 63 -19.49 -13.39 -3.53
C GLU A 63 -19.99 -11.99 -3.89
N GLY A 64 -21.16 -11.60 -3.35
CA GLY A 64 -21.72 -10.27 -3.53
C GLY A 64 -21.07 -9.21 -2.63
N ASN A 65 -21.21 -7.92 -3.00
CA ASN A 65 -20.81 -6.78 -2.17
C ASN A 65 -19.31 -6.71 -1.80
N ILE A 66 -18.47 -7.35 -2.60
CA ILE A 66 -17.00 -7.32 -2.49
C ILE A 66 -16.40 -5.92 -2.32
N PRO A 67 -16.86 -4.85 -3.04
CA PRO A 67 -16.28 -3.52 -2.86
C PRO A 67 -16.36 -2.99 -1.43
N LYS A 68 -17.33 -3.47 -0.62
CA LYS A 68 -17.48 -3.09 0.78
C LYS A 68 -16.77 -4.04 1.74
N THR A 69 -16.83 -5.36 1.48
CA THR A 69 -16.32 -6.39 2.41
C THR A 69 -14.85 -6.73 2.18
N GLY A 70 -14.35 -6.58 0.95
CA GLY A 70 -13.05 -7.11 0.53
C GLY A 70 -13.08 -8.61 0.17
N GLY A 71 -14.25 -9.24 0.27
CA GLY A 71 -14.47 -10.67 0.10
C GLY A 71 -14.09 -11.51 1.33
N SER A 72 -14.27 -12.82 1.23
CA SER A 72 -14.04 -13.77 2.33
C SER A 72 -13.30 -15.02 1.86
N ILE A 73 -12.22 -15.41 2.55
CA ILE A 73 -11.42 -16.59 2.18
C ILE A 73 -12.26 -17.87 2.24
N ASN A 74 -13.09 -18.00 3.27
CA ASN A 74 -13.94 -19.17 3.45
C ASN A 74 -14.96 -19.36 2.33
N ILE A 75 -15.45 -18.26 1.75
CA ILE A 75 -16.31 -18.30 0.56
C ILE A 75 -15.48 -18.70 -0.66
N ILE A 76 -14.38 -18.01 -0.95
CA ILE A 76 -13.52 -18.30 -2.12
C ILE A 76 -13.08 -19.77 -2.15
N PHE A 77 -12.67 -20.32 -1.01
CA PHE A 77 -12.16 -21.69 -0.92
C PHE A 77 -13.18 -22.70 -0.39
N ASN A 78 -14.43 -22.29 -0.22
CA ASN A 78 -15.54 -23.12 0.25
C ASN A 78 -15.12 -24.05 1.42
N THR A 79 -14.51 -23.46 2.46
CA THR A 79 -13.95 -24.16 3.63
C THR A 79 -13.76 -23.19 4.78
N ASP A 80 -13.80 -23.68 6.02
CA ASP A 80 -13.46 -22.87 7.21
C ASP A 80 -11.96 -22.87 7.53
N GLU A 81 -11.14 -23.59 6.74
CA GLU A 81 -9.68 -23.56 6.88
C GLU A 81 -9.10 -22.17 6.56
N ASP A 82 -8.13 -21.74 7.36
CA ASP A 82 -7.40 -20.49 7.15
C ASP A 82 -6.18 -20.70 6.25
N PHE A 83 -6.20 -20.08 5.07
CA PHE A 83 -5.11 -20.09 4.11
C PHE A 83 -4.34 -18.77 4.04
N THR A 84 -4.61 -17.82 4.95
CA THR A 84 -4.10 -16.45 4.87
C THR A 84 -2.57 -16.39 4.75
N ASP A 85 -1.83 -17.13 5.59
CA ASP A 85 -0.37 -17.09 5.59
C ASP A 85 0.23 -17.65 4.28
N GLU A 86 -0.33 -18.73 3.77
CA GLU A 86 0.05 -19.32 2.47
C GLU A 86 -0.20 -18.34 1.32
N LEU A 87 -1.37 -17.71 1.29
CA LEU A 87 -1.72 -16.73 0.25
C LEU A 87 -0.87 -15.45 0.34
N ILE A 88 -0.51 -15.01 1.55
CA ILE A 88 0.44 -13.91 1.76
C ILE A 88 1.83 -14.30 1.24
N ALA A 89 2.27 -15.54 1.44
CA ALA A 89 3.56 -16.01 0.92
C ALA A 89 3.60 -15.97 -0.61
N VAL A 90 2.52 -16.41 -1.28
CA VAL A 90 2.38 -16.28 -2.74
C VAL A 90 2.34 -14.82 -3.18
N THR A 91 1.58 -13.98 -2.49
CA THR A 91 1.51 -12.53 -2.78
C THR A 91 2.88 -11.87 -2.70
N ASN A 92 3.69 -12.23 -1.70
CA ASN A 92 5.06 -11.74 -1.52
C ASN A 92 6.04 -12.20 -2.59
N PHE A 93 5.77 -13.33 -3.24
CA PHE A 93 6.50 -13.83 -4.41
C PHE A 93 6.09 -13.06 -5.67
N VAL A 94 4.78 -12.93 -5.90
CA VAL A 94 4.20 -12.31 -7.10
C VAL A 94 4.45 -10.81 -7.16
N ASP A 95 4.28 -10.10 -6.03
CA ASP A 95 4.53 -8.66 -5.92
C ASP A 95 5.38 -8.37 -4.68
N TYR A 96 6.69 -8.26 -4.88
CA TYR A 96 7.64 -7.95 -3.81
C TYR A 96 7.32 -6.62 -3.07
N HIS A 97 6.57 -5.69 -3.67
CA HIS A 97 6.16 -4.47 -3.00
C HIS A 97 5.19 -4.71 -1.83
N SER A 98 4.49 -5.86 -1.80
CA SER A 98 3.61 -6.26 -0.69
C SER A 98 4.33 -6.31 0.65
N LYS A 99 5.61 -6.69 0.65
CA LYS A 99 6.45 -6.80 1.86
C LYS A 99 6.72 -5.45 2.52
N CYS A 100 6.53 -4.34 1.81
CA CYS A 100 6.74 -2.98 2.31
C CYS A 100 8.16 -2.70 2.86
N GLU A 101 9.18 -3.50 2.53
CA GLU A 101 10.51 -3.48 3.16
C GLU A 101 11.17 -2.10 3.14
N LYS A 102 11.13 -1.42 1.99
CA LYS A 102 11.67 -0.05 1.83
C LYS A 102 11.00 0.96 2.77
N LEU A 103 9.67 0.86 2.93
CA LEU A 103 8.91 1.76 3.81
C LEU A 103 9.17 1.44 5.28
N ILE A 104 9.26 0.16 5.64
CA ILE A 104 9.60 -0.29 6.99
C ILE A 104 10.98 0.23 7.38
N ARG A 105 12.00 0.01 6.53
CA ARG A 105 13.36 0.54 6.74
C ARG A 105 13.36 2.05 6.91
N HIS A 106 12.61 2.78 6.07
CA HIS A 106 12.52 4.24 6.18
C HIS A 106 11.87 4.69 7.49
N ARG A 107 10.80 4.04 7.91
CA ARG A 107 10.13 4.30 9.20
C ARG A 107 11.09 4.09 10.36
N ASP A 108 11.91 3.04 10.31
CA ASP A 108 12.83 2.69 11.39
C ASP A 108 13.99 3.68 11.47
N MET A 109 14.55 4.12 10.33
CA MET A 109 15.53 5.22 10.29
C MET A 109 14.97 6.53 10.89
N VAL A 110 13.71 6.86 10.59
CA VAL A 110 13.03 8.02 11.18
C VAL A 110 12.82 7.84 12.69
N LYS A 111 12.44 6.63 13.12
CA LYS A 111 12.28 6.28 14.54
C LYS A 111 13.57 6.46 15.31
N ASP A 112 14.71 6.06 14.75
CA ASP A 112 16.02 6.22 15.40
C ASP A 112 16.46 7.68 15.44
N SER A 113 16.19 8.45 14.38
CA SER A 113 16.39 9.91 14.39
C SER A 113 15.57 10.61 15.49
N ILE A 114 14.33 10.18 15.71
CA ILE A 114 13.49 10.67 16.83
C ILE A 114 14.11 10.33 18.18
N LYS A 115 14.63 9.11 18.37
CA LYS A 115 15.30 8.72 19.63
C LYS A 115 16.54 9.56 19.87
N LYS A 116 17.35 9.82 18.85
CA LYS A 116 18.55 10.68 18.97
C LYS A 116 18.19 12.09 19.43
N LEU A 117 17.18 12.71 18.82
CA LEU A 117 16.71 14.05 19.23
C LEU A 117 16.12 14.03 20.64
N ASP A 118 15.39 12.98 21.03
CA ASP A 118 14.86 12.83 22.40
C ASP A 118 15.98 12.84 23.45
N LEU A 119 17.07 12.11 23.19
CA LEU A 119 18.25 12.09 24.06
C LEU A 119 18.93 13.47 24.13
N GLN A 120 19.08 14.15 22.99
CA GLN A 120 19.68 15.49 22.96
C GLN A 120 18.84 16.52 23.72
N ILE A 121 17.51 16.47 23.62
CA ILE A 121 16.63 17.37 24.41
C ILE A 121 16.77 17.07 25.91
N LYS A 122 16.90 15.80 26.28
CA LYS A 122 17.02 15.37 27.68
C LYS A 122 18.33 15.78 28.34
N GLN A 123 19.38 16.12 27.58
CA GLN A 123 20.62 16.69 28.13
C GLN A 123 20.33 18.00 28.87
N ASP A 124 19.52 18.87 28.28
CA ASP A 124 19.13 20.15 28.88
C ASP A 124 17.84 20.04 29.73
N TYR A 125 16.98 19.08 29.41
CA TYR A 125 15.66 18.91 30.03
C TYR A 125 15.39 17.43 30.41
N PRO A 126 15.98 16.91 31.50
CA PRO A 126 15.91 15.48 31.85
C PRO A 126 14.48 14.92 32.04
N LYS A 127 13.53 15.78 32.44
CA LYS A 127 12.11 15.42 32.63
C LYS A 127 11.29 15.46 31.32
N PHE A 128 11.92 15.72 30.17
CA PHE A 128 11.24 15.78 28.88
C PHE A 128 10.58 14.45 28.51
N GLN A 129 9.33 14.53 28.04
CA GLN A 129 8.55 13.38 27.57
C GLN A 129 7.88 13.71 26.24
N ARG A 130 8.15 12.92 25.19
CA ARG A 130 7.65 13.11 23.82
C ARG A 130 6.12 13.19 23.71
N SER A 131 5.43 12.42 24.55
CA SER A 131 3.97 12.30 24.60
C SER A 131 3.30 13.48 25.30
N LYS A 132 4.03 14.28 26.07
CA LYS A 132 3.50 15.41 26.83
C LYS A 132 3.80 16.75 26.15
N LYS A 133 3.07 17.78 26.56
CA LYS A 133 3.39 19.17 26.19
C LYS A 133 4.73 19.55 26.81
N PHE A 134 5.56 20.23 26.03
CA PHE A 134 6.85 20.72 26.49
C PHE A 134 6.69 22.18 26.97
N LYS A 135 6.32 22.35 28.24
CA LYS A 135 5.91 23.64 28.79
C LYS A 135 7.02 24.70 28.71
N GLU A 136 8.27 24.28 28.86
CA GLU A 136 9.46 25.13 28.78
C GLU A 136 9.62 25.71 27.36
N PHE A 137 9.41 24.89 26.34
CA PHE A 137 9.34 25.34 24.94
C PHE A 137 8.16 26.30 24.74
N ASP A 138 6.95 25.94 25.19
CA ASP A 138 5.74 26.77 25.02
C ASP A 138 5.89 28.17 25.65
N ARG A 139 6.59 28.26 26.79
CA ARG A 139 6.92 29.54 27.42
C ARG A 139 7.93 30.34 26.60
N ALA A 140 8.99 29.68 26.11
CA ALA A 140 10.08 30.32 25.38
C ALA A 140 9.64 30.89 24.03
N ILE A 141 8.68 30.26 23.36
CA ILE A 141 8.19 30.70 22.05
C ILE A 141 6.90 31.53 22.13
N ARG A 142 6.48 31.95 23.33
CA ARG A 142 5.24 32.71 23.53
C ARG A 142 5.28 34.01 22.71
N GLY A 143 4.19 34.31 22.00
CA GLY A 143 4.10 35.49 21.13
C GLY A 143 4.80 35.33 19.77
N THR A 144 5.55 34.24 19.56
CA THR A 144 6.21 33.97 18.27
C THR A 144 5.35 33.11 17.35
N LYS A 145 5.74 33.08 16.07
CA LYS A 145 5.13 32.23 15.03
C LYS A 145 5.72 30.82 14.99
N LEU A 146 6.75 30.51 15.80
CA LEU A 146 7.41 29.19 15.86
C LEU A 146 6.45 28.03 16.16
N LYS A 147 5.34 28.31 16.89
CA LYS A 147 4.31 27.30 17.17
C LYS A 147 3.76 26.63 15.91
N TYR A 148 3.77 27.31 14.75
CA TYR A 148 3.29 26.73 13.50
C TYR A 148 4.18 25.58 13.00
N LEU A 149 5.49 25.62 13.30
CA LEU A 149 6.43 24.55 12.94
C LEU A 149 6.22 23.26 13.77
N LEU A 150 5.49 23.35 14.88
CA LEU A 150 5.01 22.17 15.61
C LEU A 150 3.93 21.38 14.85
N LYS A 151 3.31 21.98 13.83
CA LYS A 151 2.27 21.34 13.01
C LYS A 151 2.71 21.12 11.55
N TYR A 152 3.56 22.00 11.03
CA TYR A 152 3.96 21.99 9.62
C TYR A 152 5.49 22.08 9.48
N ASP A 153 6.04 21.54 8.40
CA ASP A 153 7.51 21.60 8.15
C ASP A 153 7.92 22.92 7.50
N ARG A 154 6.99 23.55 6.78
CA ARG A 154 7.13 24.87 6.17
C ARG A 154 5.78 25.56 6.16
N VAL A 155 5.75 26.85 6.50
CA VAL A 155 4.53 27.66 6.56
C VAL A 155 4.79 28.99 5.92
N ARG A 156 3.89 29.36 5.00
CA ARG A 156 3.79 30.70 4.45
C ARG A 156 2.78 31.48 5.27
N ILE A 157 3.22 32.60 5.85
CA ILE A 157 2.40 33.46 6.69
C ILE A 157 2.09 34.71 5.90
N MET A 158 0.83 34.82 5.51
CA MET A 158 0.30 36.00 4.84
C MET A 158 0.06 37.11 5.85
N PRO A 159 0.44 38.36 5.52
CA PRO A 159 0.07 39.49 6.35
C PRO A 159 -1.43 39.76 6.25
N TRP A 160 -2.00 40.25 7.35
CA TRP A 160 -3.42 40.62 7.43
C TRP A 160 -3.76 41.85 6.58
N PHE A 161 -2.76 42.70 6.29
CA PHE A 161 -2.91 43.93 5.50
C PHE A 161 -2.18 43.83 4.16
N LEU A 162 -2.76 44.47 3.13
CA LEU A 162 -2.30 44.48 1.72
C LEU A 162 -0.84 44.94 1.50
N PHE A 163 -0.18 45.51 2.50
CA PHE A 163 1.21 46.01 2.41
C PHE A 163 2.23 45.22 3.24
N GLY A 164 1.82 44.15 3.93
CA GLY A 164 2.77 43.36 4.71
C GLY A 164 3.66 42.49 3.82
N LYS A 165 4.86 42.18 4.30
CA LYS A 165 5.73 41.20 3.63
C LYS A 165 5.31 39.77 4.00
N GLU A 166 5.31 38.91 3.00
CA GLU A 166 5.18 37.47 3.19
C GLU A 166 6.34 36.97 4.07
N GLU A 167 6.02 36.17 5.09
CA GLU A 167 7.01 35.51 5.93
C GLU A 167 6.94 33.99 5.70
N VAL A 168 8.08 33.38 5.40
CA VAL A 168 8.18 31.93 5.22
C VAL A 168 8.98 31.36 6.39
N LEU A 169 8.33 30.52 7.19
CA LEU A 169 8.99 29.75 8.24
C LEU A 169 9.25 28.33 7.75
N SER A 170 10.45 27.82 7.99
CA SER A 170 10.84 26.46 7.60
C SER A 170 11.65 25.79 8.68
N ILE A 171 11.46 24.48 8.86
CA ILE A 171 12.30 23.69 9.78
C ILE A 171 13.78 23.66 9.37
N ASN A 172 14.07 23.94 8.10
CA ASN A 172 15.42 23.91 7.55
C ASN A 172 16.21 25.19 7.81
N THR A 173 15.53 26.29 8.16
CA THR A 173 16.13 27.61 8.35
C THR A 173 16.00 28.11 9.79
N ILE A 174 15.51 27.28 10.73
CA ILE A 174 15.21 27.70 12.12
C ILE A 174 16.40 28.40 12.77
N GLU A 175 17.61 27.86 12.62
CA GLU A 175 18.80 28.45 13.22
C GLU A 175 19.17 29.81 12.62
N GLN A 176 18.85 30.05 11.35
CA GLN A 176 19.05 31.35 10.70
C GLN A 176 17.95 32.34 11.09
N ASP A 177 16.71 31.87 11.10
CA ASP A 177 15.53 32.69 11.40
C ASP A 177 15.43 33.04 12.90
N PHE A 178 15.97 32.19 13.77
CA PHE A 178 15.94 32.32 15.23
C PHE A 178 17.31 31.96 15.86
N PRO A 179 18.35 32.78 15.68
CA PRO A 179 19.71 32.46 16.11
C PRO A 179 19.87 32.30 17.63
N ASN A 180 18.99 32.94 18.40
CA ASN A 180 19.00 32.88 19.87
C ASN A 180 18.16 31.72 20.43
N LEU A 181 17.54 30.89 19.58
CA LEU A 181 16.73 29.77 20.02
C LEU A 181 17.62 28.63 20.52
N LYS A 182 17.37 28.16 21.75
CA LYS A 182 18.13 27.04 22.33
C LYS A 182 18.10 25.81 21.43
N THR A 183 19.24 25.12 21.33
CA THR A 183 19.38 23.88 20.54
C THR A 183 18.33 22.83 20.89
N ALA A 184 18.02 22.64 22.18
CA ALA A 184 16.94 21.73 22.61
C ALA A 184 15.56 22.08 22.03
N PHE A 185 15.26 23.36 21.82
CA PHE A 185 14.00 23.81 21.22
C PHE A 185 13.97 23.60 19.71
N VAL A 186 15.09 23.83 19.02
CA VAL A 186 15.25 23.46 17.61
C VAL A 186 15.06 21.95 17.43
N ASN A 187 15.72 21.16 18.28
CA ASN A 187 15.60 19.70 18.29
C ASN A 187 14.16 19.24 18.57
N TYR A 188 13.42 19.93 19.45
CA TYR A 188 12.01 19.65 19.70
C TYR A 188 11.13 19.87 18.45
N ILE A 189 11.34 20.96 17.71
CA ILE A 189 10.61 21.23 16.46
C ILE A 189 10.91 20.13 15.43
N ARG A 190 12.19 19.78 15.24
CA ARG A 190 12.62 18.69 14.36
C ARG A 190 12.03 17.33 14.78
N LEU A 191 11.98 17.06 16.08
CA LEU A 191 11.37 15.85 16.64
C LEU A 191 9.89 15.77 16.26
N LYS A 192 9.13 16.87 16.35
CA LYS A 192 7.72 16.90 15.94
C LYS A 192 7.55 16.71 14.43
N SER A 193 8.43 17.29 13.60
CA SER A 193 8.46 17.03 12.15
C SER A 193 8.67 15.54 11.85
N LEU A 194 9.69 14.93 12.43
CA LEU A 194 9.98 13.52 12.24
C LEU A 194 8.85 12.62 12.77
N THR A 195 8.21 12.98 13.89
CA THR A 195 7.03 12.26 14.40
C THR A 195 5.88 12.26 13.39
N ARG A 196 5.60 13.40 12.74
CA ARG A 196 4.60 13.47 11.67
C ARG A 196 5.01 12.63 10.46
N LYS A 197 6.29 12.69 10.06
CA LYS A 197 6.83 11.87 8.97
C LYS A 197 6.68 10.37 9.25
N GLN A 198 7.02 9.93 10.46
CA GLN A 198 6.83 8.55 10.89
C GLN A 198 5.36 8.13 10.77
N ARG A 199 4.43 8.96 11.26
CA ARG A 199 2.98 8.68 11.15
C ARG A 199 2.54 8.55 9.68
N ARG A 200 3.00 9.43 8.78
CA ARG A 200 2.70 9.34 7.35
C ARG A 200 3.18 8.01 6.75
N ILE A 201 4.40 7.59 7.08
CA ILE A 201 4.96 6.31 6.60
C ILE A 201 4.16 5.13 7.16
N SER A 202 3.88 5.12 8.47
CA SER A 202 3.07 4.06 9.10
C SER A 202 1.68 3.95 8.49
N ASN A 203 1.00 5.08 8.22
CA ASN A 203 -0.30 5.08 7.56
C ASN A 203 -0.22 4.50 6.13
N ARG A 204 0.86 4.78 5.40
CA ARG A 204 1.08 4.21 4.06
C ARG A 204 1.27 2.70 4.13
N ILE A 205 2.09 2.22 5.06
CA ILE A 205 2.28 0.78 5.32
C ILE A 205 0.95 0.12 5.67
N ALA A 206 0.17 0.69 6.59
CA ALA A 206 -1.14 0.15 6.97
C ALA A 206 -2.16 0.16 5.81
N LYS A 207 -2.11 1.17 4.92
CA LYS A 207 -2.95 1.18 3.71
C LYS A 207 -2.56 0.04 2.77
N LEU A 208 -1.26 -0.20 2.56
CA LEU A 208 -0.78 -1.29 1.70
C LEU A 208 -1.11 -2.67 2.29
N HIS A 209 -0.88 -2.90 3.58
CA HIS A 209 -1.27 -4.17 4.21
C HIS A 209 -2.78 -4.42 4.11
N ARG A 210 -3.61 -3.40 4.33
CA ARG A 210 -5.07 -3.53 4.15
C ARG A 210 -5.50 -3.80 2.71
N TYR A 211 -4.64 -3.54 1.73
CA TYR A 211 -4.90 -3.86 0.33
C TYR A 211 -4.45 -5.30 0.03
N TYR A 212 -3.18 -5.62 0.32
CA TYR A 212 -2.61 -6.95 0.04
C TYR A 212 -3.21 -8.08 0.88
N ASN A 213 -3.78 -7.79 2.05
CA ASN A 213 -4.44 -8.79 2.89
C ASN A 213 -5.96 -8.90 2.61
N ARG A 214 -6.48 -8.27 1.55
CA ARG A 214 -7.89 -8.47 1.17
C ARG A 214 -8.05 -9.87 0.58
N PRO A 215 -9.08 -10.65 0.96
CA PRO A 215 -9.31 -11.98 0.39
C PRO A 215 -9.39 -11.98 -1.14
N THR A 216 -10.05 -10.99 -1.73
CA THR A 216 -10.04 -10.72 -3.19
C THR A 216 -8.64 -10.63 -3.78
N GLU A 217 -7.79 -9.78 -3.21
CA GLU A 217 -6.42 -9.57 -3.67
C GLU A 217 -5.58 -10.84 -3.49
N LEU A 218 -5.71 -11.51 -2.35
CA LEU A 218 -5.01 -12.77 -2.08
C LEU A 218 -5.37 -13.86 -3.09
N PHE A 219 -6.66 -13.98 -3.45
CA PHE A 219 -7.12 -14.91 -4.47
C PHE A 219 -6.58 -14.56 -5.87
N ALA A 220 -6.66 -13.29 -6.26
CA ALA A 220 -6.14 -12.83 -7.54
C ALA A 220 -4.61 -13.06 -7.66
N ARG A 221 -3.87 -12.86 -6.57
CA ARG A 221 -2.43 -13.16 -6.49
C ARG A 221 -2.12 -14.64 -6.52
N LEU A 222 -2.99 -15.49 -5.98
CA LEU A 222 -2.84 -16.94 -6.13
C LEU A 222 -2.94 -17.35 -7.61
N VAL A 223 -3.96 -16.85 -8.33
CA VAL A 223 -4.14 -17.13 -9.76
C VAL A 223 -2.95 -16.61 -10.58
N GLU A 224 -2.52 -15.38 -10.32
CA GLU A 224 -1.34 -14.79 -10.95
C GLU A 224 -0.06 -15.62 -10.67
N GLY A 225 0.14 -16.05 -9.43
CA GLY A 225 1.29 -16.86 -9.03
C GLY A 225 1.30 -18.23 -9.71
N LEU A 226 0.15 -18.90 -9.81
CA LEU A 226 0.02 -20.18 -10.49
C LEU A 226 0.37 -20.10 -11.99
N TYR A 227 0.11 -18.96 -12.63
CA TYR A 227 0.55 -18.70 -14.00
C TYR A 227 2.06 -18.42 -14.09
N LEU A 228 2.60 -17.61 -13.19
CA LEU A 228 4.01 -17.20 -13.21
C LEU A 228 4.98 -18.35 -12.88
N ASP A 229 4.69 -19.09 -11.80
CA ASP A 229 5.44 -20.27 -11.38
C ASP A 229 4.54 -21.17 -10.53
N LYS A 230 3.93 -22.14 -11.20
CA LYS A 230 3.03 -23.14 -10.57
C LYS A 230 3.73 -23.96 -9.49
N THR A 231 5.00 -24.33 -9.72
CA THR A 231 5.75 -25.20 -8.81
C THR A 231 6.07 -24.45 -7.52
N LEU A 232 6.65 -23.26 -7.63
CA LEU A 232 6.93 -22.43 -6.47
C LEU A 232 5.65 -22.03 -5.73
N THR A 233 4.58 -21.68 -6.46
CA THR A 233 3.31 -21.32 -5.84
C THR A 233 2.71 -22.48 -5.03
N ARG A 234 2.80 -23.73 -5.54
CA ARG A 234 2.40 -24.93 -4.79
C ARG A 234 3.28 -25.20 -3.57
N GLN A 235 4.57 -24.86 -3.63
CA GLN A 235 5.46 -24.97 -2.47
C GLN A 235 5.16 -23.92 -1.39
N LEU A 236 4.82 -22.69 -1.80
CA LEU A 236 4.48 -21.59 -0.89
C LEU A 236 3.09 -21.72 -0.26
N ALA A 237 2.15 -22.31 -1.00
CA ALA A 237 0.75 -22.43 -0.59
C ALA A 237 0.17 -23.83 -0.86
N PRO A 238 0.71 -24.90 -0.25
CA PRO A 238 0.34 -26.28 -0.58
C PRO A 238 -1.13 -26.59 -0.30
N LYS A 239 -1.70 -26.10 0.82
CA LYS A 239 -3.10 -26.37 1.16
C LYS A 239 -4.04 -25.55 0.30
N ALA A 240 -3.78 -24.26 0.17
CA ALA A 240 -4.61 -23.36 -0.63
C ALA A 240 -4.63 -23.78 -2.10
N THR A 241 -3.47 -24.16 -2.66
CA THR A 241 -3.39 -24.62 -4.06
C THR A 241 -4.08 -25.97 -4.27
N THR A 242 -3.93 -26.92 -3.34
CA THR A 242 -4.65 -28.21 -3.42
C THR A 242 -6.15 -27.96 -3.44
N ARG A 243 -6.66 -27.19 -2.47
CA ARG A 243 -8.08 -26.84 -2.40
C ARG A 243 -8.55 -26.06 -3.61
N PHE A 244 -7.73 -25.15 -4.13
CA PHE A 244 -8.01 -24.42 -5.36
C PHE A 244 -8.22 -25.37 -6.54
N PHE A 245 -7.31 -26.32 -6.77
CA PHE A 245 -7.45 -27.24 -7.90
C PHE A 245 -8.65 -28.20 -7.74
N GLU A 246 -8.96 -28.66 -6.53
CA GLU A 246 -10.18 -29.44 -6.26
C GLU A 246 -11.45 -28.67 -6.67
N LEU A 247 -11.56 -27.41 -6.24
CA LEU A 247 -12.70 -26.55 -6.53
C LEU A 247 -12.77 -26.16 -8.01
N LEU A 248 -11.61 -25.96 -8.65
CA LEU A 248 -11.51 -25.70 -10.08
C LEU A 248 -12.09 -26.87 -10.89
N GLU A 249 -11.72 -28.10 -10.56
CA GLU A 249 -12.24 -29.30 -11.21
C GLU A 249 -13.74 -29.51 -10.96
N GLN A 250 -14.22 -29.15 -9.77
CA GLN A 250 -15.64 -29.16 -9.42
C GLN A 250 -16.45 -28.05 -10.11
N GLY A 251 -15.80 -27.16 -10.87
CA GLY A 251 -16.45 -26.05 -11.56
C GLY A 251 -16.85 -24.88 -10.65
N TYR A 252 -16.35 -24.84 -9.42
CA TYR A 252 -16.68 -23.80 -8.44
C TYR A 252 -16.27 -22.40 -8.92
N TYR A 253 -15.11 -22.31 -9.57
CA TYR A 253 -14.59 -21.07 -10.16
C TYR A 253 -15.09 -20.82 -11.59
N LYS A 254 -16.15 -21.51 -12.03
CA LYS A 254 -16.84 -21.26 -13.29
C LYS A 254 -15.89 -21.22 -14.49
N GLU A 255 -15.85 -20.11 -15.22
CA GLU A 255 -15.10 -19.92 -16.46
C GLU A 255 -13.57 -19.87 -16.25
N LEU A 256 -13.09 -19.81 -15.01
CA LEU A 256 -11.66 -19.86 -14.67
C LEU A 256 -11.02 -21.18 -15.08
N LYS A 257 -11.77 -22.30 -15.07
CA LYS A 257 -11.25 -23.61 -15.45
C LYS A 257 -10.70 -23.61 -16.87
N ASN A 258 -11.45 -23.05 -17.82
CA ASN A 258 -11.02 -22.97 -19.22
C ASN A 258 -9.72 -22.18 -19.38
N ILE A 259 -9.54 -21.11 -18.60
CA ILE A 259 -8.28 -20.36 -18.59
C ILE A 259 -7.16 -21.23 -18.05
N PHE A 260 -7.36 -21.97 -16.97
CA PHE A 260 -6.31 -22.84 -16.44
C PHE A 260 -5.96 -23.98 -17.41
N ASP A 261 -6.96 -24.59 -18.04
CA ASP A 261 -6.79 -25.65 -19.04
C ASP A 261 -6.01 -25.19 -20.28
N LEU A 262 -6.21 -23.92 -20.67
CA LEU A 262 -5.57 -23.35 -21.85
C LEU A 262 -4.20 -22.71 -21.53
N PHE A 263 -4.02 -22.12 -20.35
CA PHE A 263 -2.88 -21.23 -20.04
C PHE A 263 -1.97 -21.71 -18.90
N VAL A 264 -2.41 -22.61 -18.01
CA VAL A 264 -1.69 -22.95 -16.76
C VAL A 264 -1.38 -24.45 -16.61
N THR A 265 -2.13 -25.34 -17.28
CA THR A 265 -1.93 -26.81 -17.19
C THR A 265 -1.26 -27.43 -18.41
N LYS A 266 -0.98 -26.67 -19.48
CA LYS A 266 -0.17 -27.13 -20.64
C LYS A 266 1.35 -27.06 -20.46
N CYS A 267 1.83 -26.92 -19.21
CA CYS A 267 3.24 -27.07 -18.83
C CYS A 267 3.38 -28.03 -17.65
#